data_AF-A0A9N9I0X5-F1
#
_entry.id   AF-A0A9N9I0X5-F1
#
_cell.length_a   1.000
_cell.length_b   1.000
_cell.length_c   1.000
_cell.angle_alpha   90.00
_cell.angle_beta   90.00
_cell.angle_gamma   90.00
#
_symmetry.space_group_name_H-M   'P 1'
#
loop_
_entity.id
_entity.type
_entity.pdbx_description
1 polymer ?
#
loop_
_entity_poly.entity_id
_entity_poly.type
_entity_poly.pdbx_seq_one_letter_code
_entity_poly.pdbx_strand_id
1 'polypeptide(L)'
;MTVLKNANAGDFDNAVKCNILKSMMGGKYAPVLANNGLVVGNSAINSPDTLQAWMRAKYQRETVGNQQSAIQRLTQERYQSYDTPNTYEARIRLLLLGVVNNDAQVLGFLKSYLTGDFYTWMRIANPAGINAFFTELKNMWLEHGQNLSRRISEELSQIPNQIQALPSINPVSYSLPLVAP
;
A
#
# COMPACT_ATOMS: atom_id res chain seq x y z
N MET A 1 36.26 -14.10 -16.86
CA MET A 1 35.34 -15.08 -16.24
C MET A 1 36.09 -16.40 -16.01
N THR A 2 37.16 -16.37 -15.21
CA THR A 2 38.09 -17.51 -15.05
C THR A 2 38.20 -17.95 -13.58
N VAL A 3 37.65 -17.16 -12.65
CA VAL A 3 37.78 -17.34 -11.20
C VAL A 3 36.79 -18.39 -10.65
N LEU A 4 35.67 -18.64 -11.33
CA LEU A 4 34.59 -19.47 -10.80
C LEU A 4 34.70 -20.98 -11.09
N LYS A 5 35.70 -21.43 -11.88
CA LYS A 5 35.76 -22.83 -12.34
C LYS A 5 36.15 -23.81 -11.22
N ASN A 6 36.79 -23.34 -10.15
CA ASN A 6 37.25 -24.13 -8.99
C ASN A 6 36.89 -23.48 -7.63
N ALA A 7 35.88 -22.59 -7.61
CA ALA A 7 35.54 -21.78 -6.44
C ALA A 7 34.80 -22.62 -5.37
N ASN A 8 35.21 -22.48 -4.11
CA ASN A 8 34.51 -22.99 -2.93
C ASN A 8 33.45 -21.98 -2.45
N ALA A 9 32.58 -22.39 -1.51
CA ALA A 9 31.51 -21.52 -0.99
C ALA A 9 32.02 -20.17 -0.41
N GLY A 10 33.24 -20.15 0.14
CA GLY A 10 33.87 -18.94 0.68
C GLY A 10 34.35 -17.95 -0.39
N ASP A 11 34.60 -18.40 -1.62
CA ASP A 11 35.06 -17.56 -2.72
C ASP A 11 33.91 -16.74 -3.33
N PHE A 12 32.66 -17.07 -2.98
CA PHE A 12 31.47 -16.30 -3.35
C PHE A 12 31.17 -15.20 -2.32
N ASP A 13 32.17 -14.37 -2.07
CA ASP A 13 32.09 -13.25 -1.13
C ASP A 13 31.18 -12.11 -1.65
N ASN A 14 30.99 -11.07 -0.84
CA ASN A 14 30.14 -9.94 -1.19
C ASN A 14 30.65 -9.15 -2.40
N ALA A 15 31.96 -9.08 -2.62
CA ALA A 15 32.54 -8.35 -3.75
C ALA A 15 32.30 -9.11 -5.06
N VAL A 16 32.49 -10.43 -5.06
CA VAL A 16 32.19 -11.31 -6.21
C VAL A 16 30.70 -11.27 -6.55
N LYS A 17 29.83 -11.41 -5.54
CA LYS A 17 28.36 -11.25 -5.71
C LYS A 17 28.01 -9.91 -6.33
N CYS A 18 28.56 -8.82 -5.79
CA CYS A 18 28.28 -7.47 -6.26
C CYS A 18 28.72 -7.30 -7.73
N ASN A 19 29.91 -7.78 -8.10
CA ASN A 19 30.43 -7.69 -9.47
C ASN A 19 29.58 -8.47 -10.47
N ILE A 20 29.11 -9.68 -10.10
CA ILE A 20 28.20 -10.46 -10.94
C ILE A 20 26.89 -9.70 -11.13
N LEU A 21 26.28 -9.23 -10.04
CA LEU A 21 25.03 -8.45 -10.11
C LEU A 21 25.19 -7.19 -10.97
N LYS A 22 26.31 -6.46 -10.84
CA LYS A 22 26.62 -5.29 -11.69
C LYS A 22 26.72 -5.67 -13.17
N SER A 23 27.31 -6.82 -13.48
CA SER A 23 27.44 -7.29 -14.88
C SER A 23 26.10 -7.67 -15.51
N MET A 24 25.09 -7.99 -14.69
CA MET A 24 23.72 -8.28 -15.14
C MET A 24 22.90 -7.02 -15.37
N MET A 25 23.39 -5.84 -14.97
CA MET A 25 22.68 -4.58 -15.17
C MET A 25 22.74 -4.18 -16.65
N GLY A 26 21.61 -3.70 -17.18
CA GLY A 26 21.49 -3.30 -18.58
C GLY A 26 20.68 -2.02 -18.76
N GLY A 27 20.68 -1.52 -20.00
CA GLY A 27 19.94 -0.32 -20.39
C GLY A 27 20.32 0.90 -19.54
N LYS A 28 19.33 1.67 -19.09
CA LYS A 28 19.53 2.88 -18.28
C LYS A 28 20.20 2.62 -16.92
N TYR A 29 20.27 1.37 -16.48
CA TYR A 29 20.89 0.99 -15.21
C TYR A 29 22.37 0.59 -15.36
N ALA A 30 22.95 0.64 -16.56
CA ALA A 30 24.37 0.43 -16.81
C ALA A 30 25.04 1.69 -17.41
N PRO A 31 26.34 1.92 -17.16
CA PRO A 31 27.19 1.19 -16.22
C PRO A 31 26.87 1.53 -14.75
N VAL A 32 27.14 0.60 -13.84
CA VAL A 32 27.07 0.86 -12.38
C VAL A 32 28.38 1.51 -11.95
N LEU A 33 28.28 2.70 -11.34
CA LEU A 33 29.45 3.43 -10.85
C LEU A 33 30.12 2.72 -9.66
N ALA A 34 31.37 3.10 -9.37
CA ALA A 34 32.09 2.57 -8.21
C ALA A 34 31.48 3.02 -6.88
N ASN A 35 30.99 4.26 -6.81
CA ASN A 35 30.43 4.88 -5.61
C ASN A 35 28.98 5.31 -5.83
N ASN A 36 28.21 5.30 -4.74
CA ASN A 36 26.81 5.66 -4.73
C ASN A 36 26.63 7.18 -4.54
N GLY A 37 26.75 7.93 -5.64
CA GLY A 37 26.48 9.37 -5.64
C GLY A 37 24.98 9.75 -5.50
N LEU A 38 24.08 8.77 -5.35
CA LEU A 38 22.63 9.01 -5.20
C LEU A 38 22.16 8.95 -3.74
N VAL A 39 23.03 8.51 -2.83
CA VAL A 39 22.75 8.38 -1.40
C VAL A 39 23.82 9.15 -0.63
N VAL A 40 23.46 9.70 0.53
CA VAL A 40 24.36 10.46 1.40
C VAL A 40 25.59 9.62 1.75
N GLY A 41 26.77 10.24 1.72
CA GLY A 41 28.05 9.61 2.08
C GLY A 41 28.82 8.96 0.93
N ASN A 42 28.28 8.95 -0.29
CA ASN A 42 28.98 8.49 -1.51
C ASN A 42 29.66 7.11 -1.34
N SER A 43 28.98 6.19 -0.66
CA SER A 43 29.57 4.91 -0.25
C SER A 43 29.93 4.03 -1.44
N ALA A 44 30.98 3.22 -1.29
CA ALA A 44 31.37 2.26 -2.31
C ALA A 44 30.26 1.23 -2.54
N ILE A 45 29.98 0.93 -3.81
CA ILE A 45 29.02 -0.09 -4.22
C ILE A 45 29.81 -1.39 -4.39
N ASN A 46 30.15 -2.05 -3.28
CA ASN A 46 31.02 -3.24 -3.25
C ASN A 46 30.37 -4.44 -2.54
N SER A 47 29.11 -4.32 -2.14
CA SER A 47 28.33 -5.39 -1.52
C SER A 47 26.92 -5.48 -2.14
N PRO A 48 26.22 -6.62 -1.97
CA PRO A 48 24.83 -6.72 -2.41
C PRO A 48 23.92 -5.65 -1.80
N ASP A 49 24.10 -5.31 -0.52
CA ASP A 49 23.27 -4.31 0.18
C ASP A 49 23.50 -2.90 -0.37
N THR A 50 24.76 -2.51 -0.58
CA THR A 50 25.10 -1.19 -1.16
C THR A 50 24.63 -1.07 -2.60
N LEU A 51 24.69 -2.17 -3.37
CA LEU A 51 24.12 -2.24 -4.72
C LEU A 51 22.59 -2.14 -4.70
N GLN A 52 21.92 -2.82 -3.77
CA GLN A 52 20.47 -2.73 -3.62
C GLN A 52 20.04 -1.29 -3.28
N ALA A 53 20.72 -0.62 -2.34
CA ALA A 53 20.45 0.77 -2.01
C ALA A 53 20.61 1.69 -3.23
N TRP A 54 21.67 1.51 -4.01
CA TRP A 54 21.87 2.26 -5.26
C TRP A 54 20.78 1.98 -6.30
N MET A 55 20.39 0.72 -6.49
CA MET A 55 19.32 0.35 -7.44
C MET A 55 17.99 1.00 -7.07
N ARG A 56 17.63 0.99 -5.79
CA ARG A 56 16.43 1.66 -5.28
C ARG A 56 16.45 3.16 -5.58
N ALA A 57 17.57 3.83 -5.26
CA ALA A 57 17.73 5.26 -5.51
C ALA A 57 17.70 5.60 -7.01
N LYS A 58 18.37 4.80 -7.85
CA LYS A 58 18.38 5.00 -9.30
C LYS A 58 17.00 4.75 -9.90
N TYR A 59 16.32 3.68 -9.51
CA TYR A 59 14.97 3.38 -9.96
C TYR A 59 13.98 4.50 -9.59
N GLN A 60 14.07 5.02 -8.36
CA GLN A 60 13.27 6.17 -7.93
C GLN A 60 13.56 7.39 -8.81
N ARG A 61 14.83 7.70 -9.09
CA ARG A 61 15.20 8.83 -9.97
C ARG A 61 14.62 8.72 -11.38
N GLU A 62 14.67 7.52 -11.94
CA GLU A 62 14.24 7.25 -13.31
C GLU A 62 12.71 7.16 -13.47
N THR A 63 11.97 6.87 -12.41
CA THR A 63 10.51 6.65 -12.45
C THR A 63 9.72 7.78 -11.76
N VAL A 64 10.24 8.31 -10.66
CA VAL A 64 9.56 9.25 -9.75
C VAL A 64 10.24 10.63 -9.75
N GLY A 65 11.55 10.67 -9.96
CA GLY A 65 12.38 11.86 -9.81
C GLY A 65 13.22 11.83 -8.53
N ASN A 66 13.69 12.98 -8.08
CA ASN A 66 14.49 13.06 -6.85
C ASN A 66 13.62 12.84 -5.59
N GLN A 67 14.26 12.78 -4.41
CA GLN A 67 13.56 12.61 -3.13
C GLN A 67 12.47 13.66 -2.90
N GLN A 68 12.70 14.91 -3.33
CA GLN A 68 11.74 15.99 -3.16
C GLN A 68 10.50 15.81 -4.06
N SER A 69 10.68 15.35 -5.30
CA SER A 69 9.57 14.96 -6.17
C SER A 69 8.81 13.76 -5.61
N ALA A 70 9.50 12.79 -5.01
CA ALA A 70 8.86 11.64 -4.36
C ALA A 70 8.01 12.08 -3.15
N ILE A 71 8.52 12.97 -2.30
CA ILE A 71 7.76 13.56 -1.18
C ILE A 71 6.56 14.37 -1.71
N GLN A 72 6.74 15.19 -2.75
CA GLN A 72 5.63 15.94 -3.35
C GLN A 72 4.54 15.02 -3.92
N ARG A 73 4.90 13.91 -4.56
CA ARG A 73 3.92 12.92 -5.03
C ARG A 73 3.27 12.17 -3.86
N LEU A 74 4.03 11.91 -2.80
CA LEU A 74 3.53 11.27 -1.59
C LEU A 74 2.40 12.10 -0.96
N THR A 75 2.49 13.43 -0.97
CA THR A 75 1.43 14.29 -0.42
C THR A 75 0.13 14.31 -1.23
N GLN A 76 0.20 13.86 -2.49
CA GLN A 76 -0.94 13.74 -3.39
C GLN A 76 -1.56 12.34 -3.36
N GLU A 77 -0.80 11.31 -2.98
CA GLU A 77 -1.24 9.91 -2.88
C GLU A 77 -2.05 9.65 -1.62
N ARG A 78 -3.35 9.97 -1.71
CA ARG A 78 -4.34 9.66 -0.68
C ARG A 78 -4.98 8.29 -0.88
N TYR A 79 -5.37 7.67 0.24
CA TYR A 79 -6.15 6.43 0.21
C TYR A 79 -7.55 6.72 -0.35
N GLN A 80 -7.87 6.12 -1.50
CA GLN A 80 -9.14 6.34 -2.19
C GLN A 80 -10.20 5.31 -1.77
N SER A 81 -11.47 5.62 -2.00
CA SER A 81 -12.58 4.72 -1.68
C SER A 81 -12.58 3.41 -2.47
N TYR A 82 -11.96 3.41 -3.66
CA TYR A 82 -11.79 2.23 -4.51
C TYR A 82 -10.45 1.52 -4.31
N ASP A 83 -9.58 2.02 -3.43
CA ASP A 83 -8.30 1.37 -3.15
C ASP A 83 -8.48 0.11 -2.29
N THR A 84 -7.63 -0.88 -2.58
CA THR A 84 -7.30 -1.92 -1.61
C THR A 84 -6.03 -1.54 -0.87
N PRO A 85 -5.80 -2.04 0.35
CA PRO A 85 -4.53 -1.83 1.06
C PRO A 85 -3.31 -2.25 0.23
N ASN A 86 -3.44 -3.31 -0.59
CA ASN A 86 -2.34 -3.80 -1.45
C ASN A 86 -2.02 -2.85 -2.61
N THR A 87 -3.05 -2.33 -3.29
CA THR A 87 -2.85 -1.38 -4.40
C THR A 87 -2.29 -0.06 -3.89
N TYR A 88 -2.78 0.42 -2.75
CA TYR A 88 -2.25 1.61 -2.09
C TYR A 88 -0.81 1.41 -1.63
N GLU A 89 -0.50 0.29 -0.96
CA GLU A 89 0.86 -0.03 -0.52
C GLU A 89 1.85 -0.06 -1.68
N ALA A 90 1.47 -0.63 -2.83
CA ALA A 90 2.34 -0.68 -4.00
C ALA A 90 2.69 0.72 -4.52
N ARG A 91 1.71 1.64 -4.58
CA ARG A 91 1.95 3.04 -5.01
C ARG A 91 2.81 3.79 -4.01
N ILE A 92 2.53 3.66 -2.72
CA ILE A 92 3.27 4.36 -1.68
C ILE A 92 4.70 3.83 -1.52
N ARG A 93 4.91 2.50 -1.53
CA ARG A 93 6.25 1.92 -1.41
C ARG A 93 7.19 2.37 -2.53
N LEU A 94 6.65 2.65 -3.72
CA LEU A 94 7.41 3.23 -4.83
C LEU A 94 8.03 4.59 -4.47
N LEU A 95 7.32 5.39 -3.69
CA LEU A 95 7.72 6.74 -3.26
C LEU A 95 8.62 6.72 -2.02
N LEU A 96 8.66 5.59 -1.30
CA LEU A 96 9.39 5.42 -0.04
C LEU A 96 10.68 4.60 -0.17
N LEU A 97 11.17 4.34 -1.39
CA LEU A 97 12.33 3.47 -1.66
C LEU A 97 13.62 3.87 -0.92
N GLY A 98 13.77 5.14 -0.54
CA GLY A 98 14.87 5.68 0.27
C GLY A 98 14.50 6.12 1.70
N VAL A 99 13.29 5.80 2.18
CA VAL A 99 12.80 6.19 3.51
C VAL A 99 12.99 5.04 4.49
N VAL A 100 13.49 5.33 5.70
CA VAL A 100 13.65 4.34 6.75
C VAL A 100 12.29 3.94 7.33
N ASN A 101 12.13 2.65 7.70
CA ASN A 101 10.84 2.12 8.13
C ASN A 101 10.23 2.83 9.36
N ASN A 102 11.07 3.36 10.25
CA ASN A 102 10.68 4.06 11.47
C ASN A 102 10.61 5.59 11.30
N ASP A 103 10.55 6.10 10.07
CA ASP A 103 10.40 7.54 9.81
C ASP A 103 9.05 8.05 10.34
N ALA A 104 9.10 8.79 11.45
CA ALA A 104 7.92 9.28 12.14
C ALA A 104 7.15 10.34 11.32
N GLN A 105 7.84 11.11 10.48
CA GLN A 105 7.22 12.15 9.67
C GLN A 105 6.39 11.52 8.55
N VAL A 106 6.99 10.57 7.83
CA VAL A 106 6.28 9.81 6.78
C VAL A 106 5.10 9.05 7.37
N LEU A 107 5.28 8.41 8.52
CA LEU A 107 4.19 7.73 9.21
C LEU A 107 3.04 8.68 9.57
N GLY A 108 3.35 9.91 10.01
CA GLY A 108 2.37 10.95 10.26
C GLY A 108 1.59 11.33 9.01
N PHE A 109 2.26 11.50 7.87
CA PHE A 109 1.61 11.77 6.59
C PHE A 109 0.68 10.64 6.17
N LEU A 110 1.15 9.39 6.21
CA LEU A 110 0.36 8.22 5.81
C LEU A 110 -0.91 8.09 6.65
N LYS A 111 -0.82 8.31 7.97
CA LYS A 111 -1.99 8.36 8.86
C LYS A 111 -2.96 9.45 8.41
N SER A 112 -2.49 10.66 8.12
CA SER A 112 -3.34 11.80 7.71
C SER A 112 -4.03 11.62 6.34
N TYR A 113 -3.58 10.65 5.53
CA TYR A 113 -4.10 10.38 4.19
C TYR A 113 -5.13 9.25 4.14
N LEU A 114 -5.39 8.60 5.28
CA LEU A 114 -6.56 7.77 5.47
C LEU A 114 -7.80 8.66 5.66
N THR A 115 -8.97 8.12 5.31
CA THR A 115 -10.25 8.81 5.46
C THR A 115 -11.25 7.94 6.23
N GLY A 116 -12.24 8.58 6.86
CA GLY A 116 -13.31 7.89 7.59
C GLY A 116 -12.81 7.00 8.72
N ASP A 117 -13.42 5.81 8.85
CA ASP A 117 -13.15 4.86 9.92
C ASP A 117 -11.69 4.37 9.95
N PHE A 118 -11.06 4.24 8.77
CA PHE A 118 -9.65 3.84 8.68
C PHE A 118 -8.71 4.83 9.37
N TYR A 119 -8.97 6.13 9.28
CA TYR A 119 -8.16 7.12 10.00
C TYR A 119 -8.26 6.94 11.52
N THR A 120 -9.49 6.76 12.03
CA THR A 120 -9.77 6.60 13.45
C THR A 120 -9.16 5.31 14.00
N TRP A 121 -9.36 4.19 13.30
CA TRP A 121 -8.80 2.89 13.70
C TRP A 121 -7.27 2.89 13.64
N MET A 122 -6.68 3.53 12.62
CA MET A 122 -5.23 3.65 12.53
C MET A 122 -4.61 4.49 13.65
N ARG A 123 -5.31 5.53 14.13
CA ARG A 123 -4.89 6.28 15.32
C ARG A 123 -4.87 5.42 16.58
N ILE A 124 -5.83 4.51 16.72
CA ILE A 124 -5.93 3.60 17.88
C ILE A 124 -4.84 2.52 17.81
N ALA A 125 -4.67 1.88 16.65
CA ALA A 125 -3.65 0.84 16.47
C ALA A 125 -2.22 1.37 16.66
N ASN A 126 -1.99 2.65 16.32
CA ASN A 126 -0.74 3.37 16.50
C ASN A 126 0.51 2.56 16.08
N PRO A 127 0.62 2.21 14.78
CA PRO A 127 1.75 1.42 14.29
C PRO A 127 3.08 2.11 14.56
N ALA A 128 4.12 1.33 14.88
CA ALA A 128 5.47 1.82 15.18
C ALA A 128 6.35 2.10 13.93
N GLY A 129 5.85 1.81 12.72
CA GLY A 129 6.58 2.02 11.48
C GLY A 129 5.74 1.77 10.23
N ILE A 130 6.31 2.06 9.06
CA ILE A 130 5.65 2.01 7.76
C ILE A 130 5.15 0.59 7.42
N ASN A 131 5.97 -0.44 7.67
CA ASN A 131 5.56 -1.83 7.46
C ASN A 131 4.37 -2.20 8.36
N ALA A 132 4.42 -1.82 9.65
CA ALA A 132 3.33 -2.08 10.59
C ALA A 132 2.06 -1.33 10.18
N PHE A 133 2.18 -0.09 9.69
CA PHE A 133 1.06 0.67 9.16
C PHE A 133 0.32 -0.10 8.05
N PHE A 134 1.04 -0.67 7.08
CA PHE A 134 0.38 -1.44 6.01
C PHE A 134 -0.20 -2.76 6.48
N THR A 135 0.42 -3.42 7.47
CA THR A 135 -0.16 -4.60 8.13
C THR A 135 -1.48 -4.25 8.80
N GLU A 136 -1.52 -3.20 9.62
CA GLU A 136 -2.73 -2.76 10.32
C GLU A 136 -3.82 -2.33 9.33
N LEU A 137 -3.46 -1.59 8.27
CA LEU A 137 -4.41 -1.18 7.25
C LEU A 137 -5.08 -2.38 6.57
N LYS A 138 -4.34 -3.48 6.34
CA LYS A 138 -4.89 -4.73 5.80
C LYS A 138 -5.85 -5.40 6.77
N ASN A 139 -5.46 -5.50 8.04
CA ASN A 139 -6.29 -6.11 9.08
C ASN A 139 -7.62 -5.36 9.20
N MET A 140 -7.56 -4.03 9.33
CA MET A 140 -8.72 -3.14 9.39
C MET A 140 -9.64 -3.31 8.17
N TRP A 141 -9.07 -3.41 6.96
CA TRP A 141 -9.86 -3.57 5.75
C TRP A 141 -10.60 -4.92 5.71
N LEU A 142 -9.95 -6.00 6.16
CA LEU A 142 -10.57 -7.32 6.28
C LEU A 142 -11.71 -7.31 7.31
N GLU A 143 -11.48 -6.71 8.48
CA GLU A 143 -12.49 -6.57 9.53
C GLU A 143 -13.68 -5.73 9.06
N HIS A 144 -13.44 -4.65 8.31
CA HIS A 144 -14.50 -3.82 7.74
C HIS A 144 -15.37 -4.61 6.77
N GLY A 145 -14.75 -5.39 5.86
CA GLY A 145 -15.48 -6.25 4.92
C GLY A 145 -16.33 -7.32 5.61
N GLN A 146 -15.79 -7.96 6.65
CA GLN A 146 -16.52 -8.95 7.46
C GLN A 146 -17.71 -8.34 8.22
N ASN A 147 -17.52 -7.16 8.81
CA ASN A 147 -18.59 -6.47 9.53
C ASN A 147 -19.71 -6.01 8.60
N LEU A 148 -19.39 -5.56 7.38
CA LEU A 148 -20.39 -5.22 6.38
C LEU A 148 -21.20 -6.46 5.96
N SER A 149 -20.52 -7.58 5.68
CA SER A 149 -21.19 -8.84 5.33
C SER A 149 -22.11 -9.33 6.45
N ARG A 150 -21.66 -9.27 7.70
CA ARG A 150 -22.47 -9.62 8.88
C ARG A 150 -23.70 -8.73 9.01
N ARG A 151 -23.54 -7.40 8.90
CA ARG A 151 -24.66 -6.45 8.97
C ARG A 151 -25.71 -6.70 7.90
N ILE A 152 -25.28 -6.93 6.66
CA ILE A 152 -26.20 -7.25 5.55
C ILE A 152 -26.94 -8.56 5.85
N SER A 153 -26.25 -9.59 6.36
CA SER A 153 -26.90 -10.85 6.73
C SER A 153 -27.92 -10.68 7.86
N GLU A 154 -27.62 -9.84 8.86
CA GLU A 154 -28.53 -9.51 9.96
C GLU A 154 -29.76 -8.75 9.45
N GLU A 155 -29.60 -7.74 8.61
CA GLU A 155 -30.74 -7.01 8.01
C GLU A 155 -31.62 -7.91 7.15
N LEU A 156 -31.02 -8.73 6.28
CA LEU A 156 -31.77 -9.68 5.45
C LEU A 156 -32.56 -10.70 6.30
N SER A 157 -32.01 -11.11 7.45
CA SER A 157 -32.69 -12.02 8.38
C SER A 157 -33.89 -11.40 9.10
N GLN A 158 -33.99 -10.07 9.15
CA GLN A 158 -35.11 -9.36 9.78
C GLN A 158 -36.26 -9.00 8.82
N ILE A 159 -36.06 -9.15 7.50
CA ILE A 159 -37.10 -8.91 6.49
C ILE A 159 -38.40 -9.68 6.76
N PRO A 160 -38.38 -10.97 7.16
CA PRO A 160 -39.62 -11.71 7.43
C PRO A 160 -40.43 -11.14 8.61
N ASN A 161 -39.76 -10.58 9.62
CA ASN A 161 -40.40 -10.05 10.82
C ASN A 161 -41.08 -8.69 10.56
N GLN A 162 -40.62 -7.92 9.57
CA GLN A 162 -41.27 -6.65 9.21
C GLN A 162 -42.54 -6.85 8.37
N ILE A 163 -42.64 -7.94 7.58
CA ILE A 163 -43.85 -8.26 6.80
C ILE A 163 -45.03 -8.62 7.71
N GLN A 164 -44.76 -9.23 8.88
CA GLN A 164 -45.78 -9.60 9.87
C GLN A 164 -46.31 -8.41 10.71
N ALA A 165 -45.64 -7.25 10.66
CA ALA A 165 -46.03 -6.05 11.38
C ALA A 165 -46.82 -5.03 10.51
N LEU A 166 -47.09 -5.34 9.25
CA LEU A 166 -47.91 -4.50 8.38
C LEU A 166 -49.37 -4.50 8.89
N PRO A 167 -49.98 -3.33 9.16
CA PRO A 167 -51.37 -3.26 9.56
C PRO A 167 -52.26 -3.78 8.42
N SER A 168 -53.22 -4.65 8.76
CA SER A 168 -54.22 -5.19 7.84
C SER A 168 -54.89 -4.05 7.06
N ILE A 169 -54.67 -3.99 5.75
CA ILE A 169 -55.33 -3.01 4.89
C ILE A 169 -56.80 -3.43 4.78
N ASN A 170 -57.68 -2.78 5.53
CA ASN A 170 -59.12 -2.92 5.33
C ASN A 170 -59.50 -2.29 3.98
N PRO A 171 -60.21 -3.01 3.09
CA PRO A 171 -60.62 -2.44 1.81
C PRO A 171 -61.67 -1.35 2.04
N VAL A 172 -61.35 -0.12 1.62
CA VAL A 172 -62.31 0.99 1.60
C VAL A 172 -63.30 0.75 0.46
N SER A 173 -64.54 0.42 0.81
CA SER A 173 -65.63 0.23 -0.14
C SER A 173 -66.15 1.60 -0.61
N TYR A 174 -65.81 1.99 -1.83
CA TYR A 174 -66.34 3.22 -2.44
C TYR A 174 -67.69 2.92 -3.10
N SER A 175 -68.77 3.45 -2.53
CA SER A 175 -70.09 3.47 -3.17
C SER A 175 -70.17 4.64 -4.15
N LEU A 176 -70.38 4.34 -5.43
CA LEU A 176 -70.63 5.34 -6.49
C LEU A 176 -72.08 5.86 -6.38
N PRO A 177 -72.33 7.18 -6.44
CA PRO A 177 -73.68 7.70 -6.46
C PRO A 177 -74.33 7.53 -7.85
N LEU A 178 -75.55 6.99 -7.84
CA LEU A 178 -76.40 6.76 -8.99
C LEU A 178 -76.95 8.10 -9.50
N VAL A 179 -76.60 8.49 -10.74
CA VAL A 179 -77.22 9.62 -11.42
C VAL A 179 -78.55 9.16 -12.01
N ALA A 180 -79.65 9.78 -11.56
CA ALA A 180 -81.01 9.56 -12.06
C ALA A 180 -81.26 10.34 -13.36
N PRO A 181 -82.21 9.87 -14.21
CA PRO A 181 -82.29 10.21 -15.64
C PRO A 181 -82.81 11.61 -15.98
#